data_AF-A0A389M2Q3-F1
#
_entry.id   AF-A0A389M2Q3-F1
#
_cell.length_a   1.000
_cell.length_b   1.000
_cell.length_c   1.000
_cell.angle_alpha   90.00
_cell.angle_beta   90.00
_cell.angle_gamma   90.00
#
_symmetry.space_group_name_H-M   'P 1'
#
loop_
_entity.id
_entity.type
_entity.pdbx_description
1 polymer ?
#
loop_
_entity_poly.entity_id
_entity_poly.type
_entity_poly.pdbx_seq_one_letter_code
_entity_poly.pdbx_strand_id
1 'polypeptide(L)'
;MAIMVGMIIMLGLAIMDKSHKQQGNNAMLLNLFATRVQGIRKSWWLFGITGGLIAACTSLGLIAGDPVSLNLLSQQKYLEAGIAATAVAIGFLSLVGTTAITTGLYSPAGMKFVFVAGIFISTGFLGDRFGALTPILAFIAGFATIACEVLILSQLAIFLDKFPGVKACGDHIRACTTKVLEIALLIGGAMAAQAISPQLGFFWVAGFYLLNKVSKKPLVEMAIGPIAAISLGIFVNILYVLGLY
;
A
#
# COMPACT_ATOMS: atom_id res chain seq x y z
N MET A 1 -1.15 12.73 -13.37
CA MET A 1 -1.15 12.37 -14.81
C MET A 1 0.08 11.54 -15.22
N ALA A 2 1.32 12.02 -15.00
CA ALA A 2 2.54 11.29 -15.39
C ALA A 2 2.64 9.85 -14.82
N ILE A 3 2.24 9.66 -13.55
CA ILE A 3 2.24 8.33 -12.90
C ILE A 3 1.32 7.33 -13.63
N MET A 4 0.14 7.77 -14.06
CA MET A 4 -0.83 6.90 -14.75
C MET A 4 -0.30 6.48 -16.13
N VAL A 5 0.30 7.40 -16.89
CA VAL A 5 0.92 7.11 -18.18
C VAL A 5 2.08 6.12 -18.02
N GLY A 6 2.95 6.35 -17.02
CA GLY A 6 4.06 5.44 -16.71
C GLY A 6 3.58 4.03 -16.36
N MET A 7 2.51 3.91 -15.57
CA MET A 7 1.91 2.63 -15.22
C MET A 7 1.30 1.90 -16.42
N ILE A 8 0.64 2.60 -17.33
CA ILE A 8 0.08 2.00 -18.56
C ILE A 8 1.21 1.44 -19.44
N ILE A 9 2.30 2.20 -19.61
CA ILE A 9 3.46 1.75 -20.39
C ILE A 9 4.12 0.54 -19.72
N MET A 10 4.33 0.58 -18.40
CA MET A 10 4.89 -0.54 -17.64
C MET A 10 4.04 -1.81 -17.76
N LEU A 11 2.72 -1.70 -17.63
CA LEU A 11 1.81 -2.83 -17.80
C LEU A 11 1.79 -3.34 -19.23
N GLY A 12 1.82 -2.45 -20.23
CA GLY A 12 1.92 -2.83 -21.64
C GLY A 12 3.18 -3.64 -21.93
N LEU A 13 4.34 -3.17 -21.45
CA LEU A 13 5.61 -3.89 -21.59
C LEU A 13 5.62 -5.21 -20.81
N ALA A 14 5.05 -5.24 -19.60
CA ALA A 14 4.94 -6.44 -18.78
C ALA A 14 4.04 -7.52 -19.39
N ILE A 15 3.00 -7.14 -20.13
CA ILE A 15 2.14 -8.07 -20.89
C ILE A 15 2.89 -8.61 -22.11
N MET A 16 3.75 -7.80 -22.73
CA MET A 16 4.55 -8.19 -23.89
C MET A 16 5.74 -9.08 -23.54
N ASP A 17 6.21 -9.04 -22.29
CA ASP A 17 7.32 -9.87 -21.82
C ASP A 17 6.91 -11.34 -21.68
N LYS A 18 7.40 -12.17 -22.61
CA LYS A 18 7.16 -13.61 -22.69
C LYS A 18 8.30 -14.44 -22.08
N SER A 19 9.24 -13.82 -21.38
CA SER A 19 10.51 -14.47 -20.96
C SER A 19 10.34 -15.62 -19.95
N HIS A 20 9.14 -15.86 -19.40
CA HIS A 20 8.86 -16.97 -18.49
C HIS A 20 7.68 -17.85 -18.95
N LYS A 21 7.68 -18.34 -20.19
CA LYS A 21 6.85 -19.49 -20.55
C LYS A 21 7.33 -20.74 -19.81
N GLN A 22 6.96 -20.91 -18.53
CA GLN A 22 6.98 -22.23 -17.92
C GLN A 22 5.82 -23.02 -18.50
N GLN A 23 6.18 -23.84 -19.48
CA GLN A 23 5.32 -24.80 -20.13
C GLN A 23 5.11 -25.97 -19.17
N GLY A 24 3.89 -26.09 -18.64
CA GLY A 24 3.34 -27.35 -18.11
C GLY A 24 3.32 -27.51 -16.59
N ASN A 25 2.16 -27.26 -15.97
CA ASN A 25 1.42 -28.28 -15.18
C ASN A 25 -0.03 -27.84 -14.85
N ASN A 26 -0.75 -27.34 -15.86
CA ASN A 26 -1.98 -26.55 -15.66
C ASN A 26 -3.09 -27.27 -14.89
N ALA A 27 -3.29 -28.58 -15.04
CA ALA A 27 -4.46 -29.22 -14.43
C ALA A 27 -4.38 -29.33 -12.89
N MET A 28 -3.21 -29.66 -12.33
CA MET A 28 -3.03 -29.83 -10.89
C MET A 28 -2.93 -28.48 -10.16
N LEU A 29 -2.24 -27.51 -10.76
CA LEU A 29 -2.18 -26.14 -10.24
C LEU A 29 -3.55 -25.47 -10.29
N LEU A 30 -4.30 -25.60 -11.38
CA LEU A 30 -5.67 -25.07 -11.47
C LEU A 30 -6.61 -25.70 -10.43
N ASN A 31 -6.49 -27.00 -10.17
CA ASN A 31 -7.27 -27.65 -9.12
C ASN A 31 -6.88 -27.16 -7.72
N LEU A 32 -5.58 -27.01 -7.42
CA LEU A 32 -5.11 -26.47 -6.14
C LEU A 32 -5.55 -25.00 -5.96
N PHE A 33 -5.49 -24.21 -7.03
CA PHE A 33 -5.95 -22.81 -7.06
C PHE A 33 -7.46 -22.72 -6.86
N ALA A 34 -8.23 -23.59 -7.53
CA ALA A 34 -9.69 -23.64 -7.39
C ALA A 34 -10.11 -23.98 -5.96
N THR A 35 -9.45 -24.94 -5.30
CA THR A 35 -9.75 -25.29 -3.90
C THR A 35 -9.46 -24.13 -2.94
N ARG A 36 -8.32 -23.45 -3.10
CA ARG A 36 -7.96 -22.30 -2.24
C ARG A 36 -8.86 -21.09 -2.46
N VAL A 37 -9.16 -20.78 -3.73
CA VAL A 37 -10.08 -19.68 -4.08
C VAL A 37 -11.52 -19.99 -3.66
N GLN A 38 -11.96 -21.24 -3.70
CA GLN A 38 -13.26 -21.64 -3.14
C GLN A 38 -13.34 -21.42 -1.63
N GLY A 39 -12.25 -21.67 -0.89
CA GLY A 39 -12.15 -21.34 0.54
C GLY A 39 -12.36 -19.84 0.80
N ILE A 40 -11.71 -18.98 0.00
CA ILE A 40 -11.88 -17.52 0.08
C ILE A 40 -13.31 -17.11 -0.27
N ARG A 41 -13.88 -17.68 -1.34
CA ARG A 41 -15.27 -17.43 -1.76
C ARG A 41 -16.29 -17.84 -0.72
N LYS A 42 -16.04 -18.88 0.09
CA LYS A 42 -16.98 -19.29 1.14
C LYS A 42 -17.16 -18.21 2.21
N SER A 43 -16.11 -17.42 2.47
CA SER A 43 -16.10 -16.33 3.45
C SER A 43 -16.27 -14.94 2.81
N TRP A 44 -16.80 -14.86 1.58
CA TRP A 44 -16.93 -13.60 0.83
C TRP A 44 -17.66 -12.49 1.61
N TRP A 45 -18.65 -12.85 2.43
CA TRP A 45 -19.43 -11.90 3.23
C TRP A 45 -18.60 -11.23 4.33
N LEU A 46 -17.68 -11.96 4.98
CA LEU A 46 -16.77 -11.41 5.99
C LEU A 46 -15.79 -10.42 5.35
N PHE A 47 -15.24 -10.77 4.18
CA PHE A 47 -14.39 -9.88 3.41
C PHE A 47 -15.15 -8.63 2.93
N GLY A 48 -16.41 -8.77 2.54
CA GLY A 48 -17.27 -7.64 2.19
C GLY A 48 -17.41 -6.65 3.35
N ILE A 49 -17.66 -7.14 4.57
CA ILE A 49 -17.79 -6.28 5.75
C ILE A 49 -16.49 -5.54 6.06
N THR A 50 -15.33 -6.23 6.01
CA THR A 50 -14.03 -5.57 6.23
C THR A 50 -13.74 -4.54 5.15
N GLY A 51 -14.07 -4.83 3.89
CA GLY A 51 -13.96 -3.88 2.78
C GLY A 51 -14.84 -2.65 2.96
N GLY A 52 -16.10 -2.84 3.36
CA GLY A 52 -17.01 -1.74 3.65
C GLY A 52 -16.48 -0.84 4.78
N LEU A 53 -15.98 -1.43 5.87
CA LEU A 53 -15.39 -0.65 6.98
C LEU A 53 -14.17 0.14 6.54
N ILE A 54 -13.27 -0.47 5.75
CA ILE A 54 -12.07 0.21 5.26
C ILE A 54 -12.46 1.38 4.34
N ALA A 55 -13.39 1.18 3.40
CA ALA A 55 -13.87 2.25 2.54
C ALA A 55 -14.53 3.39 3.33
N ALA A 56 -15.31 3.07 4.36
CA ALA A 56 -15.89 4.06 5.25
C ALA A 56 -14.81 4.87 5.98
N CYS A 57 -13.81 4.21 6.58
CA CYS A 57 -12.69 4.89 7.23
C CYS A 57 -11.88 5.77 6.26
N THR A 58 -11.68 5.32 5.03
CA THR A 58 -11.00 6.10 3.99
C THR A 58 -11.82 7.29 3.54
N SER A 59 -13.15 7.16 3.45
CA SER A 59 -14.04 8.28 3.14
C SER A 59 -14.03 9.38 4.20
N LEU A 60 -13.78 9.00 5.46
CA LEU A 60 -13.58 9.92 6.59
C LEU A 60 -12.16 10.50 6.67
N GLY A 61 -11.26 10.11 5.76
CA GLY A 61 -9.86 10.55 5.77
C GLY A 61 -9.01 9.95 6.90
N LEU A 62 -9.51 8.93 7.61
CA LEU A 62 -8.79 8.30 8.73
C LEU A 62 -7.67 7.37 8.26
N ILE A 63 -7.83 6.73 7.09
CA ILE A 63 -6.92 5.71 6.59
C ILE A 63 -6.70 5.89 5.08
N ALA A 64 -5.43 5.88 4.65
CA ALA A 64 -5.03 5.80 3.25
C ALA A 64 -4.39 4.45 2.94
N GLY A 65 -4.58 3.96 1.71
CA GLY A 65 -4.08 2.64 1.29
C GLY A 65 -2.61 2.60 0.86
N ASP A 66 -2.03 3.76 0.58
CA ASP A 66 -0.65 3.90 0.11
C ASP A 66 -0.10 5.30 0.43
N PRO A 67 1.23 5.47 0.53
CA PRO A 67 1.84 6.74 0.92
C PRO A 67 1.65 7.87 -0.10
N VAL A 68 1.43 7.54 -1.38
CA VAL A 68 1.23 8.55 -2.44
C VAL A 68 -0.17 9.15 -2.30
N SER A 69 -1.20 8.31 -2.21
CA SER A 69 -2.56 8.78 -1.95
C SER A 69 -2.67 9.46 -0.59
N LEU A 70 -1.99 8.97 0.44
CA LEU A 70 -1.93 9.62 1.76
C LEU A 70 -1.42 11.06 1.67
N ASN A 71 -0.31 11.30 0.96
CA ASN A 71 0.26 12.63 0.82
C ASN A 71 -0.69 13.56 0.04
N LEU A 72 -1.30 13.08 -1.03
CA LEU A 72 -2.27 13.86 -1.82
C LEU A 72 -3.55 14.17 -1.05
N LEU A 73 -4.06 13.22 -0.25
CA LEU A 73 -5.18 13.44 0.66
C LEU A 73 -4.84 14.48 1.74
N SER A 74 -3.62 14.47 2.27
CA SER A 74 -3.17 15.48 3.24
C SER A 74 -3.14 16.90 2.66
N GLN A 75 -2.93 17.02 1.34
CA GLN A 75 -2.98 18.28 0.60
C GLN A 75 -4.39 18.62 0.10
N GLN A 76 -5.42 17.87 0.51
CA GLN A 76 -6.81 17.98 0.03
C GLN A 76 -6.98 17.80 -1.50
N LYS A 77 -6.01 17.16 -2.16
CA LYS A 77 -6.06 16.87 -3.61
C LYS A 77 -6.73 15.53 -3.88
N TYR A 78 -8.02 15.48 -3.57
CA TYR A 78 -8.80 14.25 -3.56
C TYR A 78 -8.85 13.52 -4.93
N LEU A 79 -9.07 14.24 -6.04
CA LEU A 79 -9.13 13.63 -7.38
C LEU A 79 -7.78 13.04 -7.80
N GLU A 80 -6.69 13.75 -7.54
CA GLU A 80 -5.33 13.27 -7.81
C GLU A 80 -4.99 12.06 -6.93
N ALA A 81 -5.43 12.07 -5.67
CA ALA A 81 -5.28 10.95 -4.75
C ALA A 81 -6.03 9.71 -5.26
N GLY A 82 -7.26 9.86 -5.75
CA GLY A 82 -8.05 8.75 -6.31
C GLY A 82 -7.42 8.15 -7.57
N ILE A 83 -6.91 9.02 -8.46
CA ILE A 83 -6.16 8.60 -9.66
C ILE A 83 -4.88 7.85 -9.29
N ALA A 84 -4.10 8.38 -8.33
CA ALA A 84 -2.88 7.74 -7.86
C ALA A 84 -3.18 6.39 -7.19
N ALA A 85 -4.18 6.34 -6.30
CA ALA A 85 -4.62 5.12 -5.63
C ALA A 85 -5.08 4.05 -6.64
N THR A 86 -5.73 4.45 -7.74
CA THR A 86 -6.14 3.51 -8.80
C THR A 86 -4.93 2.92 -9.51
N ALA A 87 -3.96 3.75 -9.88
CA ALA A 87 -2.73 3.29 -10.51
C ALA A 87 -1.97 2.30 -9.59
N VAL A 88 -1.93 2.61 -8.30
CA VAL A 88 -1.34 1.76 -7.27
C VAL A 88 -2.12 0.44 -7.13
N ALA A 89 -3.45 0.47 -7.05
CA ALA A 89 -4.30 -0.72 -6.97
C ALA A 89 -4.08 -1.69 -8.14
N ILE A 90 -3.98 -1.17 -9.37
CA ILE A 90 -3.65 -1.97 -10.55
C ILE A 90 -2.27 -2.62 -10.43
N GLY A 91 -1.27 -1.88 -9.92
CA GLY A 91 0.07 -2.42 -9.67
C GLY A 91 0.09 -3.54 -8.61
N PHE A 92 -0.72 -3.41 -7.56
CA PHE A 92 -0.82 -4.39 -6.48
C PHE A 92 -1.71 -5.59 -6.81
N LEU A 93 -2.53 -5.53 -7.87
CA LEU A 93 -3.41 -6.60 -8.33
C LEU A 93 -2.65 -7.93 -8.49
N SER A 94 -1.49 -7.86 -9.13
CA SER A 94 -0.63 -9.00 -9.41
C SER A 94 -0.03 -9.61 -8.14
N LEU A 95 0.44 -8.75 -7.22
CA LEU A 95 1.03 -9.17 -5.94
C LEU A 95 -0.01 -9.84 -5.03
N VAL A 96 -1.19 -9.22 -4.87
CA VAL A 96 -2.26 -9.76 -4.03
C VAL A 96 -2.80 -11.05 -4.63
N GLY A 97 -3.01 -11.08 -5.96
CA GLY A 97 -3.44 -12.27 -6.67
C GLY A 97 -2.47 -13.43 -6.48
N THR A 98 -1.18 -13.23 -6.73
CA THR A 98 -0.16 -14.29 -6.59
C THR A 98 0.03 -14.75 -5.15
N THR A 99 -0.09 -13.85 -4.17
CA THR A 99 -0.07 -14.21 -2.75
C THR A 99 -1.28 -15.08 -2.40
N ALA A 100 -2.49 -14.65 -2.77
CA ALA A 100 -3.72 -15.39 -2.49
C ALA A 100 -3.71 -16.79 -3.12
N ILE A 101 -3.15 -16.92 -4.32
CA ILE A 101 -2.96 -18.20 -5.02
C ILE A 101 -1.95 -19.09 -4.28
N THR A 102 -0.80 -18.52 -3.90
CA THR A 102 0.33 -19.28 -3.32
C THR A 102 0.10 -19.69 -1.87
N THR A 103 -0.61 -18.88 -1.09
CA THR A 103 -0.82 -19.13 0.36
C THR A 103 -2.26 -19.49 0.71
N GLY A 104 -3.23 -19.19 -0.16
CA GLY A 104 -4.66 -19.31 0.15
C GLY A 104 -5.19 -18.21 1.09
N LEU A 105 -4.35 -17.23 1.46
CA LEU A 105 -4.73 -16.11 2.32
C LEU A 105 -5.04 -14.87 1.47
N TYR A 106 -6.28 -14.40 1.54
CA TYR A 106 -6.70 -13.14 0.94
C TYR A 106 -6.60 -11.99 1.94
N SER A 107 -6.06 -10.85 1.52
CA SER A 107 -5.94 -9.67 2.38
C SER A 107 -7.33 -9.11 2.73
N PRO A 108 -7.58 -8.69 3.99
CA PRO A 108 -8.84 -8.02 4.37
C PRO A 108 -9.14 -6.73 3.59
N ALA A 109 -8.10 -6.08 3.05
CA ALA A 109 -8.21 -4.89 2.20
C ALA A 109 -8.28 -5.23 0.70
N GLY A 110 -8.30 -6.52 0.34
CA GLY A 110 -8.36 -7.01 -1.02
C GLY A 110 -7.22 -6.52 -1.92
N MET A 111 -7.55 -6.23 -3.17
CA MET A 111 -6.62 -5.70 -4.18
C MET A 111 -6.42 -4.18 -4.06
N LYS A 112 -6.82 -3.59 -2.94
CA LYS A 112 -6.78 -2.15 -2.63
C LYS A 112 -7.78 -1.26 -3.39
N PHE A 113 -8.64 -1.80 -4.26
CA PHE A 113 -9.69 -0.99 -4.91
C PHE A 113 -10.72 -0.44 -3.92
N VAL A 114 -10.80 -1.01 -2.71
CA VAL A 114 -11.59 -0.46 -1.60
C VAL A 114 -11.18 0.97 -1.23
N PHE A 115 -9.88 1.26 -1.23
CA PHE A 115 -9.38 2.61 -0.96
C PHE A 115 -9.74 3.56 -2.10
N VAL A 116 -9.72 3.07 -3.34
CA VAL A 116 -10.14 3.82 -4.53
C VAL A 116 -11.62 4.18 -4.42
N ALA A 117 -12.49 3.20 -4.10
CA ALA A 117 -13.91 3.44 -3.88
C ALA A 117 -14.15 4.44 -2.74
N GLY A 118 -13.46 4.28 -1.61
CA GLY A 118 -13.55 5.19 -0.46
C GLY A 118 -13.13 6.63 -0.79
N ILE A 119 -12.02 6.81 -1.51
CA ILE A 119 -11.55 8.13 -1.96
C ILE A 119 -12.51 8.72 -2.98
N PHE A 120 -12.91 7.98 -4.02
CA PHE A 120 -13.81 8.54 -5.04
C PHE A 120 -15.17 8.94 -4.48
N ILE A 121 -15.69 8.20 -3.51
CA ILE A 121 -16.95 8.56 -2.82
C ILE A 121 -16.76 9.76 -1.89
N SER A 122 -15.57 9.96 -1.33
CA SER A 122 -15.23 11.20 -0.63
C SER A 122 -15.08 12.38 -1.59
N THR A 123 -14.63 12.14 -2.84
CA THR A 123 -14.36 13.18 -3.85
C THR A 123 -15.58 13.61 -4.68
N GLY A 124 -16.53 12.71 -4.90
CA GLY A 124 -17.45 12.81 -6.03
C GLY A 124 -18.86 13.17 -5.62
N PHE A 125 -19.25 14.43 -5.85
CA PHE A 125 -20.63 14.94 -6.08
C PHE A 125 -21.71 14.71 -5.01
N LEU A 126 -21.61 13.69 -4.16
CA LEU A 126 -22.51 13.34 -3.06
C LEU A 126 -22.00 13.80 -1.69
N GLY A 127 -20.70 14.07 -1.55
CA GLY A 127 -20.10 14.56 -0.29
C GLY A 127 -20.69 15.89 0.18
N ASP A 128 -20.91 16.82 -0.75
CA ASP A 128 -21.49 18.14 -0.46
C ASP A 128 -23.01 18.11 -0.22
N ARG A 129 -23.71 17.03 -0.62
CA ARG A 129 -25.19 16.97 -0.54
C ARG A 129 -25.72 16.07 0.57
N PHE A 130 -24.92 15.12 1.07
CA PHE A 130 -25.33 14.16 2.08
C PHE A 130 -24.17 13.86 3.06
N GLY A 131 -23.69 14.88 3.77
CA GLY A 131 -22.53 14.80 4.66
C GLY A 131 -22.60 13.71 5.76
N ALA A 132 -23.78 13.21 6.11
CA ALA A 132 -23.95 12.13 7.10
C ALA A 132 -24.10 10.71 6.48
N LEU A 133 -24.42 10.59 5.19
CA LEU A 133 -24.61 9.29 4.52
C LEU A 133 -23.39 8.85 3.69
N THR A 134 -22.40 9.72 3.50
CA THR A 134 -21.14 9.40 2.81
C THR A 134 -20.44 8.14 3.35
N PRO A 135 -20.37 7.87 4.68
CA PRO A 135 -19.68 6.68 5.17
C PRO A 135 -20.48 5.40 4.89
N ILE A 136 -21.81 5.49 4.89
CA ILE A 136 -22.71 4.38 4.61
C ILE A 136 -22.65 4.03 3.12
N LEU A 137 -22.62 5.03 2.25
CA LEU A 137 -22.47 4.82 0.81
C LEU A 137 -21.09 4.24 0.48
N ALA A 138 -20.03 4.74 1.12
CA ALA A 138 -18.68 4.20 1.02
C ALA A 138 -18.60 2.76 1.53
N PHE A 139 -19.32 2.43 2.60
CA PHE A 139 -19.42 1.06 3.11
C PHE A 139 -20.04 0.12 2.07
N ILE A 140 -21.18 0.50 1.47
CA ILE A 140 -21.85 -0.32 0.46
C ILE A 140 -20.96 -0.51 -0.78
N ALA A 141 -20.31 0.56 -1.23
CA ALA A 141 -19.42 0.50 -2.39
C ALA A 141 -18.15 -0.33 -2.11
N GLY A 142 -17.55 -0.18 -0.94
CA GLY A 142 -16.41 -0.99 -0.49
C GLY A 142 -16.76 -2.46 -0.34
N PHE A 143 -17.95 -2.75 0.21
CA PHE A 143 -18.50 -4.10 0.29
C PHE A 143 -18.68 -4.71 -1.11
N ALA A 144 -19.31 -3.98 -2.02
CA ALA A 144 -19.53 -4.43 -3.39
C ALA A 144 -18.23 -4.64 -4.15
N THR A 145 -17.23 -3.78 -3.93
CA THR A 145 -15.92 -3.87 -4.58
C THR A 145 -15.17 -5.12 -4.14
N ILE A 146 -15.06 -5.39 -2.83
CA ILE A 146 -14.43 -6.64 -2.36
C ILE A 146 -15.22 -7.87 -2.81
N ALA A 147 -16.56 -7.83 -2.72
CA ALA A 147 -17.36 -8.95 -3.16
C ALA A 147 -17.09 -9.26 -4.64
N CYS A 148 -17.00 -8.23 -5.49
CA CYS A 148 -16.65 -8.36 -6.90
C CYS A 148 -15.22 -8.90 -7.10
N GLU A 149 -14.23 -8.35 -6.38
CA GLU A 149 -12.84 -8.83 -6.43
C GLU A 149 -12.74 -10.31 -6.09
N VAL A 150 -13.38 -10.75 -5.00
CA VAL A 150 -13.38 -12.16 -4.55
C VAL A 150 -14.03 -13.08 -5.59
N LEU A 151 -15.06 -12.59 -6.29
CA LEU A 151 -15.69 -13.35 -7.37
C LEU A 151 -14.79 -13.47 -8.60
N ILE A 152 -13.99 -12.44 -8.90
CA ILE A 152 -13.08 -12.36 -10.06
C ILE A 152 -11.72 -13.05 -9.79
N LEU A 153 -11.40 -13.38 -8.53
CA LEU A 153 -10.13 -14.01 -8.14
C LEU A 153 -9.77 -15.25 -8.99
N SER A 154 -10.74 -16.09 -9.33
CA SER A 154 -10.51 -17.29 -10.16
C SER A 154 -10.03 -16.93 -11.56
N GLN A 155 -10.64 -15.91 -12.18
CA GLN A 155 -10.27 -15.42 -13.50
C GLN A 155 -8.92 -14.71 -13.45
N LEU A 156 -8.66 -13.94 -12.39
CA LEU A 156 -7.37 -13.29 -12.21
C LEU A 156 -6.23 -14.32 -12.08
N ALA A 157 -6.47 -15.45 -11.41
CA ALA A 157 -5.47 -16.51 -11.30
C ALA A 157 -5.07 -17.09 -12.67
N ILE A 158 -6.05 -17.34 -13.54
CA ILE A 158 -5.80 -17.82 -14.91
C ILE A 158 -5.08 -16.74 -15.74
N PHE A 159 -5.42 -15.48 -15.54
CA PHE A 159 -4.79 -14.36 -16.24
C PHE A 159 -3.31 -14.19 -15.83
N LEU A 160 -3.01 -14.22 -14.53
CA LEU A 160 -1.65 -14.06 -14.02
C LEU A 160 -0.75 -15.25 -14.38
N ASP A 161 -1.30 -16.46 -14.48
CA ASP A 161 -0.58 -17.64 -14.98
C ASP A 161 -0.20 -17.50 -16.46
N LYS A 162 -1.07 -16.88 -17.27
CA LYS A 162 -0.83 -16.62 -18.69
C LYS A 162 0.19 -15.49 -18.94
N PHE A 163 0.34 -14.55 -18.00
CA PHE A 163 1.18 -13.35 -18.14
C PHE A 163 2.17 -13.21 -16.98
N PRO A 164 3.28 -13.99 -16.98
CA PRO A 164 4.27 -13.97 -15.92
C PRO A 164 5.03 -12.62 -15.81
N GLY A 165 5.13 -11.84 -16.89
CA GLY A 165 5.70 -10.48 -16.83
C GLY A 165 4.88 -9.53 -15.95
N VAL A 166 3.55 -9.68 -15.91
CA VAL A 166 2.67 -8.91 -15.00
C VAL A 166 2.90 -9.32 -13.54
N LYS A 167 3.23 -10.59 -13.28
CA LYS A 167 3.68 -11.07 -11.97
C LYS A 167 4.96 -10.36 -11.51
N ALA A 168 6.00 -10.40 -12.32
CA ALA A 168 7.29 -9.77 -12.00
C ALA A 168 7.15 -8.25 -11.78
N CYS A 169 6.35 -7.57 -12.61
CA CYS A 169 6.08 -6.14 -12.47
C CYS A 169 5.47 -5.79 -11.10
N GLY A 170 4.52 -6.60 -10.60
CA GLY A 170 3.93 -6.41 -9.28
C GLY A 170 4.96 -6.50 -8.13
N ASP A 171 5.90 -7.44 -8.23
CA ASP A 171 6.98 -7.60 -7.24
C ASP A 171 7.93 -6.40 -7.25
N HIS A 172 8.28 -5.88 -8.41
CA HIS A 172 9.09 -4.66 -8.54
C HIS A 172 8.38 -3.44 -7.96
N ILE A 173 7.08 -3.27 -8.19
CA ILE A 173 6.29 -2.18 -7.59
C ILE A 173 6.34 -2.24 -6.07
N ARG A 174 6.22 -3.42 -5.47
CA ARG A 174 6.34 -3.61 -4.02
C ARG A 174 7.72 -3.24 -3.51
N ALA A 175 8.77 -3.70 -4.18
CA ALA A 175 10.16 -3.40 -3.81
C ALA A 175 10.43 -1.89 -3.86
N CYS A 176 10.03 -1.23 -4.96
CA CYS A 176 10.16 0.21 -5.11
C CYS A 176 9.38 0.98 -4.03
N THR A 177 8.15 0.58 -3.71
CA THR A 177 7.36 1.20 -2.63
C THR A 177 8.08 1.15 -1.29
N THR A 178 8.68 0.00 -0.97
CA THR A 178 9.45 -0.19 0.27
C THR A 178 10.68 0.71 0.30
N LYS A 179 11.45 0.77 -0.80
CA LYS A 179 12.64 1.62 -0.90
C LYS A 179 12.33 3.11 -0.85
N VAL A 180 11.24 3.55 -1.47
CA VAL A 180 10.79 4.94 -1.38
C VAL A 180 10.44 5.31 0.05
N LEU A 181 9.73 4.42 0.79
CA LEU A 181 9.41 4.64 2.19
C LEU A 181 10.65 4.71 3.09
N GLU A 182 11.63 3.84 2.88
CA GLU A 182 12.90 3.88 3.62
C GLU A 182 13.60 5.24 3.48
N ILE A 183 13.72 5.75 2.25
CA ILE A 183 14.38 7.03 1.98
C ILE A 183 13.54 8.19 2.54
N ALA A 184 12.22 8.17 2.32
CA ALA A 184 11.32 9.22 2.78
C ALA A 184 11.30 9.34 4.32
N LEU A 185 11.25 8.21 5.04
CA LEU A 185 11.27 8.20 6.50
C LEU A 185 12.64 8.56 7.07
N LEU A 186 13.73 8.20 6.39
CA LEU A 186 15.08 8.59 6.80
C LEU A 186 15.27 10.11 6.69
N ILE A 187 14.94 10.69 5.53
CA ILE A 187 15.05 12.14 5.30
C ILE A 187 14.07 12.91 6.20
N GLY A 188 12.82 12.43 6.31
CA GLY A 188 11.82 13.02 7.20
C GLY A 188 12.26 13.00 8.68
N GLY A 189 12.86 11.89 9.13
CA GLY A 189 13.46 11.79 10.46
C GLY A 189 14.64 12.76 10.66
N ALA A 190 15.50 12.92 9.65
CA ALA A 190 16.59 13.90 9.69
C ALA A 190 16.09 15.35 9.77
N MET A 191 15.05 15.69 9.00
CA MET A 191 14.40 17.00 9.07
C MET A 191 13.73 17.25 10.43
N ALA A 192 13.08 16.24 11.01
CA ALA A 192 12.49 16.33 12.34
C ALA A 192 13.57 16.52 13.43
N ALA A 193 14.66 15.76 13.35
CA ALA A 193 15.80 15.89 14.24
C ALA A 193 16.45 17.29 14.14
N GLN A 194 16.55 17.83 12.92
CA GLN A 194 17.05 19.18 12.66
C GLN A 194 16.16 20.26 13.28
N ALA A 195 14.84 20.06 13.29
CA ALA A 195 13.91 20.97 13.96
C ALA A 195 14.04 20.94 15.50
N ILE A 196 14.43 19.80 16.08
CA ILE A 196 14.66 19.66 17.53
C ILE A 196 16.01 20.30 17.93
N SER A 197 17.08 20.02 17.18
CA SER A 197 18.41 20.61 17.41
C SER A 197 19.06 21.00 16.09
N PRO A 198 19.13 22.32 15.77
CA PRO A 198 19.62 22.80 14.47
C PRO A 198 21.08 22.50 14.13
N GLN A 199 21.91 22.13 15.10
CA GLN A 199 23.34 21.85 14.85
C GLN A 199 23.65 20.35 14.87
N LEU A 200 22.90 19.56 15.64
CA LEU A 200 23.18 18.14 15.86
C LEU A 200 22.20 17.21 15.15
N GLY A 201 21.04 17.70 14.72
CA GLY A 201 19.94 16.86 14.24
C GLY A 201 20.30 15.96 13.06
N PHE A 202 20.84 16.52 11.98
CA PHE A 202 21.26 15.73 10.80
C PHE A 202 22.39 14.75 11.12
N PHE A 203 23.39 15.18 11.89
CA PHE A 203 24.52 14.33 12.29
C PHE A 203 24.08 13.16 13.17
N TRP A 204 23.10 13.39 14.04
CA TRP A 204 22.55 12.36 14.91
C TRP A 204 21.87 11.24 14.11
N VAL A 205 21.00 11.62 13.16
CA VAL A 205 20.29 10.63 12.32
C VAL A 205 21.25 9.90 11.39
N ALA A 206 22.24 10.59 10.81
CA ALA A 206 23.29 9.96 10.01
C ALA A 206 24.13 8.98 10.85
N GLY A 207 24.47 9.34 12.09
CA GLY A 207 25.19 8.49 13.02
C GLY A 207 24.41 7.21 13.35
N PHE A 208 23.13 7.33 13.68
CA PHE A 208 22.24 6.17 13.91
C PHE A 208 22.11 5.28 12.66
N TYR A 209 22.03 5.87 11.47
CA TYR A 209 21.99 5.11 10.22
C TYR A 209 23.27 4.31 9.98
N LEU A 210 24.45 4.92 10.16
CA LEU A 210 25.73 4.24 10.02
C LEU A 210 25.92 3.18 11.10
N LEU A 211 25.58 3.48 12.36
CA LEU A 211 25.60 2.50 13.45
C LEU A 211 24.73 1.30 13.14
N ASN A 212 23.54 1.51 12.57
CA ASN A 212 22.65 0.41 12.20
C ASN A 212 23.25 -0.48 11.10
N LYS A 213 23.98 0.09 10.13
CA LYS A 213 24.67 -0.69 9.09
C LYS A 213 25.84 -1.51 9.60
N VAL A 214 26.55 -1.02 10.63
CA VAL A 214 27.70 -1.72 11.22
C VAL A 214 27.28 -2.67 12.36
N SER A 215 26.01 -2.61 12.79
CA SER A 215 25.50 -3.40 13.91
C SER A 215 25.29 -4.87 13.57
N LYS A 216 25.60 -5.75 14.54
CA LYS A 216 25.38 -7.21 14.44
C LYS A 216 23.89 -7.60 14.35
N LYS A 217 22.99 -6.71 14.78
CA LYS A 217 21.53 -6.87 14.72
C LYS A 217 20.90 -5.61 14.11
N PRO A 218 20.87 -5.50 12.77
CA PRO A 218 20.35 -4.31 12.12
C PRO A 218 18.84 -4.20 12.34
N LEU A 219 18.40 -3.01 12.72
CA LEU A 219 17.00 -2.61 12.72
C LEU A 219 16.50 -2.45 11.28
N VAL A 220 15.19 -2.60 11.10
CA VAL A 220 14.51 -2.38 9.81
C VAL A 220 14.80 -0.96 9.32
N GLU A 221 15.27 -0.81 8.07
CA GLU A 221 15.74 0.48 7.53
C GLU A 221 14.67 1.58 7.62
N MET A 222 13.39 1.24 7.47
CA MET A 222 12.25 2.15 7.63
C MET A 222 12.10 2.74 9.03
N ALA A 223 12.60 2.07 10.07
CA ALA A 223 12.44 2.51 11.46
C ALA A 223 13.56 3.44 11.94
N ILE A 224 14.71 3.45 11.25
CA ILE A 224 15.91 4.17 11.70
C ILE A 224 15.64 5.68 11.83
N GLY A 225 15.04 6.30 10.80
CA GLY A 225 14.75 7.73 10.80
C GLY A 225 13.89 8.17 11.99
N PRO A 226 12.69 7.58 12.19
CA PRO A 226 11.84 7.87 13.34
C PRO A 226 12.51 7.59 14.69
N ILE A 227 13.19 6.45 14.86
CA ILE A 227 13.86 6.08 16.11
C ILE A 227 14.96 7.10 16.45
N ALA A 228 15.77 7.48 15.47
CA ALA A 228 16.84 8.45 15.66
C ALA A 228 16.28 9.82 16.07
N ALA A 229 15.22 10.30 15.42
CA ALA A 229 14.57 11.56 15.78
C ALA A 229 13.97 11.53 17.20
N ILE A 230 13.27 10.45 17.57
CA ILE A 230 12.70 10.28 18.91
C ILE A 230 13.82 10.22 19.97
N SER A 231 14.89 9.48 19.70
CA SER A 231 16.03 9.37 20.61
C SER A 231 16.70 10.72 20.87
N LEU A 232 16.84 11.56 19.83
CA LEU A 232 17.35 12.93 19.97
C LEU A 232 16.40 13.76 20.85
N GLY A 233 15.09 13.68 20.62
CA GLY A 233 14.10 14.40 21.42
C GLY A 233 14.18 14.03 22.91
N ILE A 234 14.31 12.74 23.22
CA ILE A 234 14.51 12.28 24.60
C ILE A 234 15.83 12.82 25.17
N PHE A 235 16.91 12.75 24.40
CA PHE A 235 18.24 13.20 24.83
C PHE A 235 18.27 14.71 25.13
N VAL A 236 17.70 15.53 24.26
CA VAL A 236 17.60 16.99 24.44
C VAL A 236 16.73 17.33 25.64
N ASN A 237 15.61 16.64 25.85
CA ASN A 237 14.77 16.86 27.04
C ASN A 237 15.50 16.54 28.34
N ILE A 238 16.35 15.51 28.36
CA ILE A 238 17.18 15.20 29.53
C ILE A 238 18.21 16.31 29.78
N LEU A 239 18.88 16.80 28.74
CA LEU A 239 19.82 17.91 28.84
C LEU A 239 19.17 19.20 29.35
N TYR A 240 17.94 19.47 28.90
CA TYR A 240 17.15 20.60 29.38
C TYR A 240 16.86 20.50 30.88
N VAL A 241 16.48 19.32 31.37
CA VAL A 241 16.25 19.09 32.82
C VAL A 241 17.53 19.24 33.63
N LEU A 242 18.70 18.95 33.05
CA LEU A 242 20.00 19.13 33.69
C LEU A 242 20.56 20.56 33.57
N GLY A 243 19.84 21.47 32.89
CA GLY A 243 20.26 22.87 32.69
C GLY A 243 21.44 23.06 31.72
N LEU A 244 21.73 22.05 30.91
CA LEU A 244 22.85 22.04 29.94
C LEU A 244 22.41 22.40 28.51
N TYR A 245 21.12 22.65 28.31
CA TYR A 245 20.48 23.03 27.05
C TYR A 245 19.25 23.90 27.35
#